data_AF-A0A9E3G3S1-F1
#
_entry.id   AF-A0A9E3G3S1-F1
#
_cell.length_a   1.000
_cell.length_b   1.000
_cell.length_c   1.000
_cell.angle_alpha   90.00
_cell.angle_beta   90.00
_cell.angle_gamma   90.00
#
_symmetry.space_group_name_H-M   'P 1'
#
loop_
_entity.id
_entity.type
_entity.pdbx_description
1 polymer ?
#
loop_
_entity_poly.entity_id
_entity_poly.type
_entity_poly.pdbx_seq_one_letter_code
_entity_poly.pdbx_strand_id
1 'polypeptide(L)'
;MDEMLVYTDTRPRAKGAGHAFGFEGNLGLPVVISAMVSVLFLTVLFSGGSHMPLAVRFAAGFTPLVLTTGYVVLLRSRRPPRYDVDLLRSLVNGPAFQPARVQPVHPYLHSNPRLHR
;
A
#
# COMPACT_ATOMS: atom_id res chain seq x y z
N MET A 1 43.43 -0.22 3.38
CA MET A 1 42.48 -0.86 4.32
C MET A 1 41.11 -0.30 3.97
N ASP A 2 40.42 -0.95 3.02
CA ASP A 2 39.08 -0.56 2.61
C ASP A 2 38.10 -0.97 3.71
N GLU A 3 37.61 -0.01 4.49
CA GLU A 3 36.55 -0.25 5.47
C GLU A 3 35.23 -0.47 4.73
N MET A 4 35.00 -1.72 4.32
CA MET A 4 33.72 -2.16 3.77
C MET A 4 32.65 -2.03 4.85
N LEU A 5 31.78 -1.02 4.71
CA LEU A 5 30.69 -0.75 5.62
C LEU A 5 29.63 -1.87 5.52
N VAL A 6 29.70 -2.85 6.42
CA VAL A 6 28.73 -3.96 6.48
C VAL A 6 27.45 -3.46 7.16
N TYR A 7 26.51 -2.99 6.33
CA TYR A 7 25.18 -2.60 6.79
C TYR A 7 24.37 -3.85 7.18
N THR A 8 24.27 -4.12 8.48
CA THR A 8 23.41 -5.19 9.02
C THR A 8 22.16 -4.57 9.61
N ASP A 9 21.02 -4.70 8.91
CA ASP A 9 19.72 -4.33 9.46
C ASP A 9 19.30 -5.36 10.51
N THR A 10 19.33 -4.96 11.78
CA THR A 10 19.09 -5.80 12.96
C THR A 10 17.63 -5.88 13.37
N ARG A 11 16.70 -5.24 12.65
CA ARG A 11 15.27 -5.24 13.03
C ARG A 11 14.64 -6.62 12.80
N PRO A 12 14.49 -7.47 13.82
CA PRO A 12 13.99 -8.84 13.64
C PRO A 12 12.50 -8.82 13.25
N ARG A 13 11.79 -7.79 13.71
CA ARG A 13 10.37 -7.55 13.47
C ARG A 13 10.03 -7.27 12.00
N ALA A 14 11.00 -6.81 11.20
CA ALA A 14 10.80 -6.59 9.76
C ALA A 14 10.94 -7.88 8.94
N LYS A 15 11.73 -8.86 9.42
CA LYS A 15 12.00 -10.14 8.74
C LYS A 15 10.99 -11.26 9.05
N GLY A 16 10.03 -11.03 9.94
CA GLY A 16 9.10 -12.05 10.44
C GLY A 16 7.76 -12.16 9.73
N ALA A 17 7.52 -11.46 8.61
CA ALA A 17 6.25 -11.55 7.90
C ALA A 17 6.18 -12.88 7.13
N GLY A 18 5.63 -13.92 7.78
CA GLY A 18 5.35 -15.21 7.14
C GLY A 18 4.53 -15.03 5.86
N HIS A 19 4.88 -15.73 4.80
CA HIS A 19 4.14 -15.67 3.54
C HIS A 19 3.04 -16.74 3.55
N ALA A 20 1.79 -16.34 3.34
CA ALA A 20 0.67 -17.24 3.19
C ALA A 20 0.04 -17.03 1.81
N PHE A 21 -0.07 -18.10 1.01
CA PHE A 21 -0.70 -18.07 -0.32
C PHE A 21 -0.11 -17.02 -1.29
N GLY A 22 1.19 -16.75 -1.20
CA GLY A 22 1.88 -15.73 -2.01
C GLY A 22 1.66 -14.30 -1.54
N PHE A 23 0.92 -14.10 -0.44
CA PHE A 23 0.75 -12.81 0.23
C PHE A 23 1.70 -12.70 1.42
N GLU A 24 2.35 -11.54 1.54
CA GLU A 24 3.29 -11.26 2.61
C GLU A 24 2.54 -10.91 3.92
N GLY A 25 2.82 -11.66 4.98
CA GLY A 25 2.22 -11.46 6.30
C GLY A 25 0.70 -11.65 6.32
N ASN A 26 0.00 -10.67 6.90
CA ASN A 26 -1.44 -10.73 7.14
C ASN A 26 -2.31 -10.35 5.93
N LEU A 27 -1.72 -10.15 4.75
CA LEU A 27 -2.43 -9.68 3.55
C LEU A 27 -3.42 -10.71 2.98
N GLY A 28 -3.26 -12.00 3.30
CA GLY A 28 -4.20 -13.04 2.89
C GLY A 28 -5.52 -13.05 3.69
N LEU A 29 -5.51 -12.59 4.94
CA LEU A 29 -6.68 -12.63 5.82
C LEU A 29 -7.87 -11.79 5.29
N PRO A 30 -7.67 -10.54 4.83
CA PRO A 30 -8.72 -9.76 4.20
C PRO A 30 -9.37 -10.45 3.00
N VAL A 31 -8.58 -11.14 2.18
CA VAL A 31 -9.08 -11.87 1.00
C VAL A 31 -9.97 -13.03 1.45
N VAL A 32 -9.54 -13.83 2.42
CA VAL A 32 -10.34 -14.94 2.96
C VAL A 32 -11.65 -14.44 3.58
N ILE A 33 -11.59 -13.39 4.39
CA ILE A 33 -12.79 -12.78 4.99
C ILE A 33 -13.74 -12.27 3.90
N SER A 34 -13.21 -11.59 2.88
CA SER A 34 -14.03 -11.09 1.77
C SER A 34 -14.68 -12.21 0.95
N ALA A 35 -14.01 -13.36 0.82
CA ALA A 35 -14.58 -14.55 0.18
C ALA A 35 -15.75 -15.10 1.00
N MET A 36 -15.60 -15.23 2.32
CA MET A 36 -16.68 -15.69 3.20
C MET A 36 -17.89 -14.73 3.15
N VAL A 37 -17.63 -13.42 3.20
CA VAL A 37 -18.69 -12.40 3.08
C VAL A 37 -19.39 -12.50 1.73
N SER A 38 -18.64 -12.71 0.64
CA SER A 38 -19.22 -12.87 -0.71
C SER A 38 -20.15 -14.08 -0.79
N VAL A 39 -19.76 -15.22 -0.20
CA VAL A 39 -20.60 -16.44 -0.15
C VAL A 39 -21.88 -16.19 0.65
N LEU A 40 -21.78 -15.52 1.79
CA LEU A 40 -22.94 -15.17 2.62
C LEU A 40 -23.88 -14.23 1.85
N PHE A 41 -23.32 -13.22 1.20
CA PHE A 41 -24.08 -12.24 0.41
C PHE A 41 -24.81 -12.92 -0.76
N LEU A 42 -24.12 -13.84 -1.46
CA LEU A 42 -24.71 -14.66 -2.51
C LEU A 42 -25.86 -15.50 -1.95
N THR A 43 -25.66 -16.18 -0.83
CA THR A 43 -26.70 -16.99 -0.17
C THR A 43 -27.96 -16.17 0.11
N VAL A 44 -27.81 -14.96 0.66
CA VAL A 44 -28.94 -14.05 0.92
C VAL A 44 -29.64 -13.60 -0.37
N LEU A 45 -28.87 -13.25 -1.41
CA LEU A 45 -29.41 -12.85 -2.71
C LEU A 45 -30.21 -13.98 -3.39
N PHE A 46 -29.80 -15.22 -3.20
CA PHE A 46 -30.48 -16.39 -3.73
C PHE A 46 -31.67 -16.83 -2.87
N SER A 47 -31.60 -16.72 -1.54
CA SER A 47 -32.71 -17.11 -0.65
C SER A 47 -33.82 -16.06 -0.56
N GLY A 48 -33.50 -14.78 -0.75
CA GLY A 48 -34.40 -13.65 -0.49
C GLY A 48 -35.54 -13.43 -1.48
N GLY A 49 -35.84 -14.37 -2.38
CA GLY A 49 -36.95 -14.27 -3.34
C GLY A 49 -36.87 -13.09 -4.31
N SER A 50 -35.71 -12.44 -4.42
CA SER A 50 -35.52 -11.27 -5.27
C SER A 50 -35.81 -11.63 -6.75
N HIS A 51 -36.47 -10.76 -7.50
CA HIS A 51 -36.70 -10.95 -8.95
C HIS A 51 -35.50 -10.52 -9.82
N MET A 52 -34.34 -10.31 -9.20
CA MET A 52 -33.14 -9.86 -9.92
C MET A 52 -32.68 -10.94 -10.91
N PRO A 53 -32.23 -10.55 -12.12
CA PRO A 53 -31.65 -11.47 -13.06
C PRO A 53 -30.39 -12.12 -12.47
N LEU A 54 -30.16 -13.38 -12.83
CA LEU A 54 -29.09 -14.22 -12.27
C LEU A 54 -27.70 -13.54 -12.33
N ALA A 55 -27.40 -12.90 -13.47
CA ALA A 55 -26.14 -12.20 -13.68
C ALA A 55 -25.90 -11.07 -12.67
N VAL A 56 -26.95 -10.31 -12.32
CA VAL A 56 -26.85 -9.21 -11.36
C VAL A 56 -26.59 -9.74 -9.95
N ARG A 57 -27.18 -10.89 -9.58
CA ARG A 57 -26.92 -11.51 -8.27
C ARG A 57 -25.47 -11.98 -8.15
N PHE A 58 -24.91 -12.58 -9.19
CA PHE A 58 -23.51 -12.96 -9.19
C PHE A 58 -22.60 -11.72 -9.15
N ALA A 59 -22.87 -10.72 -9.97
CA ALA A 59 -22.09 -9.48 -9.95
C ALA A 59 -22.09 -8.81 -8.56
N ALA A 60 -23.26 -8.68 -7.94
CA ALA A 60 -23.40 -8.14 -6.59
C ALA A 60 -22.71 -9.05 -5.54
N GLY A 61 -22.89 -10.36 -5.66
CA GLY A 61 -22.30 -11.39 -4.81
C GLY A 61 -20.76 -11.39 -4.81
N PHE A 62 -20.14 -11.25 -5.97
CA PHE A 62 -18.68 -11.22 -6.12
C PHE A 62 -18.06 -9.86 -5.79
N THR A 63 -18.87 -8.82 -5.62
CA THR A 63 -18.38 -7.45 -5.38
C THR A 63 -17.40 -7.37 -4.20
N PRO A 64 -17.65 -7.95 -3.01
CA PRO A 64 -16.73 -7.85 -1.89
C PRO A 64 -15.38 -8.52 -2.18
N LEU A 65 -15.39 -9.71 -2.78
CA LEU A 65 -14.18 -10.45 -3.16
C LEU A 65 -13.36 -9.68 -4.19
N VAL A 66 -14.00 -9.21 -5.27
CA VAL A 66 -13.33 -8.52 -6.37
C VAL A 66 -12.72 -7.21 -5.91
N LEU A 67 -13.45 -6.42 -5.11
CA LEU A 67 -12.95 -5.16 -4.56
C LEU A 67 -11.75 -5.39 -3.64
N THR A 68 -11.85 -6.36 -2.74
CA THR A 68 -10.76 -6.63 -1.77
C THR A 68 -9.53 -7.18 -2.46
N THR A 69 -9.71 -8.14 -3.38
CA THR A 69 -8.60 -8.71 -4.16
C THR A 69 -7.96 -7.67 -5.06
N GLY A 70 -8.77 -6.85 -5.75
CA GLY A 70 -8.29 -5.74 -6.58
C GLY A 70 -7.49 -4.73 -5.77
N TYR A 71 -7.98 -4.32 -4.61
CA TYR A 71 -7.25 -3.44 -3.69
C TYR A 71 -5.92 -4.06 -3.25
N VAL A 72 -5.91 -5.33 -2.83
CA VAL A 72 -4.67 -6.00 -2.38
C VAL A 72 -3.67 -6.09 -3.53
N VAL A 73 -4.09 -6.51 -4.73
CA VAL A 73 -3.18 -6.66 -5.87
C VAL A 73 -2.63 -5.32 -6.35
N LEU A 74 -3.47 -4.28 -6.43
CA LEU A 74 -3.06 -2.98 -6.98
C LEU A 74 -2.23 -2.14 -6.00
N LEU A 75 -2.62 -2.13 -4.73
CA LEU A 75 -2.12 -1.16 -3.74
C LEU A 75 -1.26 -1.79 -2.65
N ARG A 76 -1.33 -3.11 -2.43
CA ARG A 76 -0.60 -3.79 -1.36
C ARG A 76 0.44 -4.80 -1.85
N SER A 77 0.18 -5.49 -2.95
CA SER A 77 1.09 -6.50 -3.48
C SER A 77 2.34 -5.83 -4.05
N ARG A 78 3.52 -6.22 -3.53
CA ARG A 78 4.83 -5.66 -3.92
C ARG A 78 5.00 -4.15 -3.68
N ARG A 79 4.13 -3.55 -2.87
CA ARG A 79 4.21 -2.13 -2.50
C ARG A 79 4.79 -1.99 -1.09
N PRO A 80 5.55 -0.91 -0.82
CA PRO A 80 6.07 -0.68 0.53
C PRO A 80 4.94 -0.56 1.55
N PRO A 81 5.20 -0.89 2.83
CA PRO A 81 4.20 -0.78 3.88
C PRO A 81 3.66 0.65 3.97
N ARG A 82 2.32 0.79 4.02
CA ARG A 82 1.57 2.07 4.06
C ARG A 82 1.54 2.89 2.77
N TYR A 83 1.90 2.30 1.62
CA TYR A 83 1.77 2.95 0.31
C TYR A 83 0.38 3.54 0.05
N ASP A 84 -0.68 2.88 0.50
CA ASP A 84 -2.06 3.33 0.38
C ASP A 84 -2.33 4.65 1.13
N VAL A 85 -1.81 4.76 2.35
CA VAL A 85 -1.93 5.98 3.17
C VAL A 85 -1.12 7.11 2.56
N ASP A 86 0.08 6.83 2.07
CA ASP A 86 0.93 7.83 1.43
C ASP A 86 0.34 8.33 0.10
N LEU A 87 -0.31 7.45 -0.67
CA LEU A 87 -1.03 7.83 -1.89
C LEU A 87 -2.24 8.72 -1.59
N LEU A 88 -3.06 8.36 -0.59
CA LEU A 88 -4.16 9.22 -0.15
C LEU A 88 -3.65 10.56 0.39
N ARG A 89 -2.56 10.55 1.15
CA ARG A 89 -1.98 11.76 1.73
C ARG A 89 -1.43 12.68 0.66
N SER A 90 -0.77 12.14 -0.36
CA SER A 90 -0.27 12.93 -1.49
C SER A 90 -1.38 13.42 -2.41
N LEU A 91 -2.48 12.68 -2.54
CA LEU A 91 -3.65 13.12 -3.29
C LEU A 91 -4.37 14.28 -2.58
N VAL A 92 -4.53 14.20 -1.25
CA VAL A 92 -5.26 15.22 -0.46
C VAL A 92 -4.41 16.45 -0.14
N ASN A 93 -3.15 16.27 0.24
CA ASN A 93 -2.28 17.37 0.68
C ASN A 93 -1.34 17.88 -0.43
N GLY A 94 -1.37 17.26 -1.61
CA GLY A 94 -0.42 17.51 -2.68
C GLY A 94 0.93 16.80 -2.47
N PRO A 95 1.89 16.98 -3.39
CA PRO A 95 3.19 16.31 -3.32
C PRO A 95 3.92 16.67 -2.03
N ALA A 96 4.24 15.65 -1.22
CA ALA A 96 4.98 15.81 0.03
C ALA A 96 6.42 16.28 -0.19
N PHE A 97 6.99 16.01 -1.37
CA PHE A 97 8.24 16.62 -1.81
C PHE A 97 7.96 18.00 -2.39
N GLN A 98 8.11 19.01 -1.54
CA GLN A 98 8.31 20.38 -2.00
C GLN A 98 9.81 20.67 -1.94
N PRO A 99 10.41 21.28 -2.97
CA PRO A 99 11.79 21.74 -2.86
C PRO A 99 11.88 22.65 -1.64
N ALA A 100 12.89 22.43 -0.80
CA ALA A 100 13.11 23.25 0.37
C ALA A 100 13.12 24.72 -0.07
N ARG A 101 12.28 25.55 0.55
CA ARG A 101 12.40 27.01 0.39
C ARG A 101 13.83 27.36 0.77
N VAL A 102 14.53 28.00 -0.18
CA VAL A 102 15.91 28.50 -0.12
C VAL A 102 16.60 28.17 1.20
N GLN A 103 17.47 27.17 1.21
CA GLN A 103 18.27 26.85 2.39
C GLN A 103 18.97 28.13 2.87
N PRO A 104 18.81 28.53 4.15
CA PRO A 104 19.55 29.66 4.69
C PRO A 104 21.03 29.43 4.44
N VAL A 105 21.66 30.32 3.69
CA VAL A 105 23.09 30.25 3.42
C VAL A 105 23.80 30.31 4.77
N HIS A 106 24.64 29.31 5.03
CA HIS A 106 25.39 29.21 6.26
C HIS A 106 26.17 30.52 6.50
N PRO A 107 26.08 31.15 7.69
CA PRO A 107 26.60 32.51 7.92
C PRO A 107 28.13 32.63 7.78
N TYR A 108 28.85 31.51 7.66
CA TYR A 108 30.29 31.49 7.39
C TYR A 108 30.65 31.29 5.91
N LEU A 109 29.66 31.20 5.01
CA LEU A 109 29.85 31.20 3.55
C LEU A 109 29.82 32.62 2.96
N HIS A 110 30.30 33.61 3.71
CA HIS A 110 30.54 34.94 3.16
C HIS A 110 31.78 34.91 2.24
N SER A 111 31.50 34.93 0.94
CA SER A 111 32.36 35.38 -0.17
C SER A 111 33.84 35.01 -0.09
N ASN A 112 34.21 33.87 -0.66
CA ASN A 112 35.58 33.68 -1.13
C ASN A 112 35.64 34.10 -2.62
N PRO A 113 36.25 35.24 -2.98
CA PRO A 113 36.27 35.74 -4.36
C PRO A 113 37.15 34.91 -5.33
N ARG A 114 37.59 33.71 -4.94
CA ARG A 114 38.57 32.90 -5.68
C ARG A 114 37.99 31.85 -6.64
N LEU A 115 36.67 31.80 -6.85
CA LEU A 115 36.03 30.81 -7.73
C LEU A 115 35.62 31.35 -9.12
N HIS A 116 36.03 32.57 -9.47
CA HIS A 116 36.03 33.02 -10.87
C HIS A 116 37.46 32.92 -11.44
N ARG A 117 37.82 31.74 -11.95
CA ARG A 117 38.86 31.57 -12.96
C ARG A 117 38.46 30.47 -13.92
#